data_AF-A0A3E2JRS2-F1
#
_entry.id   AF-A0A3E2JRS2-F1
#
_cell.length_a   1.000
_cell.length_b   1.000
_cell.length_c   1.000
_cell.angle_alpha   90.00
_cell.angle_beta   90.00
_cell.angle_gamma   90.00
#
_symmetry.space_group_name_H-M   'P 1'
#
loop_
_entity.id
_entity.type
_entity.pdbx_description
1 polymer ?
#
loop_
_entity_poly.entity_id
_entity_poly.type
_entity_poly.pdbx_seq_one_letter_code
_entity_poly.pdbx_strand_id
1 'polypeptide(L)'
;MDSKAVENVFETNGYDFLYKKFTYQFYVSGLFDQIEDSRIIDCFLENYHFEENDHTLFDDFVFHFRIFHNLHVKNSLVRKDIYH
;
A
#
# COMPACT_ATOMS: atom_id res chain seq x y z
N MET A 1 -10.56 2.54 -2.31
CA MET A 1 -10.13 3.27 -3.53
C MET A 1 -10.53 2.53 -4.80
N ASP A 2 -10.66 3.22 -5.94
CA ASP A 2 -10.85 2.59 -7.26
C ASP A 2 -9.58 1.84 -7.70
N SER A 3 -9.73 0.65 -8.29
CA SER A 3 -8.62 -0.20 -8.73
C SER A 3 -7.69 0.53 -9.71
N LYS A 4 -8.25 1.36 -10.59
CA LYS A 4 -7.44 2.15 -11.53
C LYS A 4 -6.58 3.21 -10.83
N ALA A 5 -7.06 3.77 -9.72
CA ALA A 5 -6.26 4.69 -8.92
C ALA A 5 -5.10 3.97 -8.23
N VAL A 6 -5.32 2.74 -7.75
CA VAL A 6 -4.25 1.91 -7.17
C VAL A 6 -3.21 1.54 -8.23
N GLU A 7 -3.65 1.08 -9.41
CA GLU A 7 -2.77 0.75 -10.54
C GLU A 7 -1.83 1.91 -10.88
N ASN A 8 -2.37 3.13 -11.03
CA ASN A 8 -1.59 4.32 -11.33
C ASN A 8 -0.50 4.62 -10.28
N VAL A 9 -0.78 4.38 -8.99
CA VAL A 9 0.21 4.58 -7.92
C VAL A 9 1.36 3.58 -8.05
N PHE A 10 1.05 2.30 -8.29
CA PHE A 10 2.08 1.29 -8.51
C PHE A 10 2.91 1.59 -9.76
N GLU A 11 2.27 1.97 -10.87
CA GLU A 11 2.96 2.36 -12.11
C GLU A 11 3.90 3.55 -11.88
N THR A 12 3.43 4.60 -11.20
CA THR A 12 4.22 5.81 -10.90
C THR A 12 5.44 5.50 -10.03
N ASN A 13 5.34 4.50 -9.16
CA ASN A 13 6.44 4.04 -8.30
C ASN A 13 7.33 2.96 -8.95
N GLY A 14 7.09 2.58 -10.21
CA GLY A 14 7.87 1.54 -10.90
C GLY A 14 7.54 0.10 -10.46
N TYR A 15 6.44 -0.10 -9.73
CA TYR A 15 5.98 -1.40 -9.23
C TYR A 15 4.80 -1.98 -10.02
N ASP A 16 4.64 -1.60 -11.29
CA ASP A 16 3.62 -2.17 -12.19
C ASP A 16 3.67 -3.71 -12.25
N PHE A 17 4.87 -4.30 -12.22
CA PHE A 17 5.04 -5.75 -12.17
C PHE A 17 4.38 -6.38 -10.92
N LEU A 18 4.50 -5.70 -9.77
CA LEU A 18 3.97 -6.16 -8.50
C LEU A 18 2.44 -6.03 -8.49
N TYR A 19 1.93 -4.94 -9.06
CA TYR A 19 0.49 -4.76 -9.24
C TYR A 19 -0.10 -5.86 -10.12
N LYS A 20 0.50 -6.12 -11.28
CA LYS A 20 0.07 -7.20 -12.19
C LYS A 20 0.12 -8.58 -11.54
N LYS A 21 1.17 -8.86 -10.77
CA LYS A 21 1.34 -10.12 -10.02
C LYS A 21 0.22 -10.34 -9.00
N PHE A 22 -0.28 -9.28 -8.37
CA PHE A 22 -1.23 -9.36 -7.26
C PHE A 22 -2.62 -8.77 -7.55
N THR A 23 -2.93 -8.37 -8.78
CA THR A 23 -4.16 -7.64 -9.13
C THR A 23 -5.41 -8.39 -8.64
N TYR A 24 -5.48 -9.70 -8.90
CA TYR A 24 -6.62 -10.50 -8.47
C TYR A 24 -6.70 -10.63 -6.95
N GLN A 25 -5.57 -10.84 -6.27
CA GLN A 25 -5.57 -10.91 -4.81
C GLN A 25 -5.92 -9.56 -4.16
N PHE A 26 -5.49 -8.43 -4.73
CA PHE A 26 -5.91 -7.10 -4.27
C PHE A 26 -7.41 -6.92 -4.38
N TYR A 27 -7.99 -7.30 -5.53
CA TYR A 27 -9.43 -7.24 -5.74
C TYR A 27 -10.22 -8.10 -4.74
N VAL A 28 -9.82 -9.37 -4.55
CA VAL A 28 -10.56 -10.29 -3.66
C VAL A 28 -10.38 -9.94 -2.18
N SER A 29 -9.19 -9.48 -1.78
CA SER A 29 -8.91 -9.16 -0.38
C SER A 29 -9.50 -7.82 0.08
N GLY A 30 -9.84 -6.93 -0.86
CA GLY A 30 -10.29 -5.57 -0.55
C GLY A 30 -9.24 -4.75 0.19
N LEU A 31 -7.94 -5.06 0.02
CA LEU A 31 -6.84 -4.49 0.81
C LEU A 31 -6.85 -2.95 0.82
N PHE A 32 -7.22 -2.35 -0.30
CA PHE A 32 -7.22 -0.90 -0.51
C PHE A 32 -8.62 -0.28 -0.48
N ASP A 33 -9.66 -1.04 -0.13
CA ASP A 33 -11.04 -0.55 -0.15
C ASP A 33 -11.26 0.56 0.88
N GLN A 34 -10.67 0.40 2.06
CA GLN A 34 -10.76 1.34 3.18
C GLN A 34 -9.69 2.44 3.16
N ILE A 35 -8.76 2.40 2.20
CA ILE A 35 -7.77 3.47 2.02
C ILE A 35 -8.46 4.60 1.27
N GLU A 36 -8.58 5.76 1.92
CA GLU A 36 -9.17 6.97 1.34
C GLU A 36 -8.13 7.82 0.59
N ASP A 37 -6.86 7.75 1.00
CA ASP A 37 -5.77 8.58 0.49
C ASP A 37 -4.69 7.73 -0.18
N SER A 38 -4.53 7.91 -1.49
CA SER A 38 -3.55 7.20 -2.30
C SER A 38 -2.10 7.44 -1.86
N ARG A 39 -1.83 8.57 -1.18
CA ARG A 39 -0.50 8.91 -0.65
C ARG A 39 -0.01 7.89 0.39
N ILE A 40 -0.90 7.15 1.04
CA ILE A 40 -0.50 6.10 1.98
C ILE A 40 0.15 4.93 1.22
N ILE A 41 -0.42 4.56 0.07
CA ILE A 41 0.14 3.51 -0.79
C ILE A 41 1.45 4.01 -1.40
N ASP A 42 1.47 5.25 -1.88
CA ASP A 42 2.66 5.91 -2.42
C ASP A 42 3.82 5.89 -1.42
N CYS A 43 3.62 6.42 -0.20
CA CYS A 43 4.63 6.42 0.84
C CYS A 43 5.05 4.99 1.24
N PHE A 44 4.15 4.01 1.21
CA PHE A 44 4.54 2.62 1.45
C PHE A 44 5.51 2.13 0.36
N LEU A 45 5.19 2.36 -0.91
CA LEU A 45 6.03 1.94 -2.03
C LEU A 45 7.38 2.68 -2.07
N GLU A 46 7.45 3.94 -1.63
CA GLU A 46 8.73 4.67 -1.48
C GLU A 46 9.64 4.11 -0.38
N ASN A 47 9.08 3.49 0.66
CA ASN A 47 9.82 3.01 1.82
C ASN A 47 10.14 1.50 1.78
N TYR A 48 9.59 0.79 0.80
CA TYR A 48 9.80 -0.65 0.62
C TYR A 48 10.44 -0.91 -0.74
N HIS A 49 11.30 -1.92 -0.80
CA HIS A 49 11.96 -2.35 -2.03
C HIS A 49 11.43 -3.73 -2.42
N PHE A 50 10.93 -3.85 -3.64
CA PHE A 50 10.48 -5.12 -4.22
C PHE A 50 11.20 -5.34 -5.55
N GLU A 51 11.60 -6.58 -5.83
CA GLU A 51 12.23 -6.92 -7.11
C GLU A 51 11.36 -7.88 -7.90
N GLU A 52 11.34 -7.71 -9.22
CA GLU A 52 10.52 -8.54 -10.12
C GLU A 52 10.88 -10.03 -10.04
N ASN A 53 12.16 -10.32 -9.81
CA ASN A 53 12.67 -11.68 -9.68
C ASN A 53 12.55 -12.24 -8.25
N ASP A 54 12.07 -11.45 -7.29
CA ASP A 54 11.95 -11.90 -5.91
C ASP A 54 10.66 -12.70 -5.66
N HIS A 55 10.76 -13.66 -4.75
CA HIS A 55 9.66 -14.50 -4.31
C HIS A 55 8.76 -13.79 -3.29
N THR A 56 8.48 -12.50 -3.50
CA THR A 56 7.51 -11.78 -2.67
C THR A 56 6.18 -12.53 -2.72
N LEU A 57 5.71 -12.98 -1.54
CA LEU A 57 4.41 -13.59 -1.36
C LEU A 57 3.37 -12.50 -1.07
N PHE A 58 2.13 -12.75 -1.48
CA PHE A 58 1.04 -11.81 -1.27
C PHE A 58 0.80 -11.54 0.22
N ASP A 59 0.83 -12.59 1.04
CA ASP A 59 0.57 -12.48 2.48
C ASP A 59 1.66 -11.65 3.19
N ASP A 60 2.92 -11.76 2.76
CA ASP A 60 4.03 -10.96 3.29
C ASP A 60 3.83 -9.47 2.92
N PHE A 61 3.46 -9.19 1.66
CA PHE A 61 3.13 -7.84 1.22
C PHE A 61 2.00 -7.24 2.07
N VAL A 62 0.89 -7.98 2.24
CA VAL A 62 -0.27 -7.55 3.02
C VAL A 62 0.11 -7.31 4.47
N PHE A 63 0.92 -8.19 5.06
CA PHE A 63 1.38 -8.06 6.43
C PHE A 63 2.17 -6.75 6.62
N HIS A 64 3.15 -6.49 5.75
CA HIS A 64 3.93 -5.26 5.79
C HIS A 64 3.09 -4.02 5.56
N PHE A 65 2.21 -4.02 4.56
CA PHE A 65 1.32 -2.91 4.29
C PHE A 65 0.40 -2.59 5.48
N ARG A 66 -0.18 -3.62 6.11
CA ARG A 66 -1.04 -3.42 7.29
C ARG A 66 -0.29 -2.84 8.48
N ILE A 67 0.94 -3.27 8.72
CA ILE A 67 1.78 -2.69 9.78
C ILE A 67 2.06 -1.22 9.47
N PHE A 68 2.52 -0.93 8.25
CA PHE A 68 2.81 0.44 7.82
C PHE A 68 1.58 1.34 7.94
N HIS A 69 0.43 0.91 7.42
CA HIS A 69 -0.83 1.65 7.51
C HIS A 69 -1.24 1.93 8.96
N ASN A 70 -1.18 0.93 9.84
CA ASN A 70 -1.50 1.11 11.25
C ASN A 70 -0.56 2.09 11.97
N LEU A 71 0.74 2.05 11.67
CA LEU A 71 1.72 2.99 12.21
C LEU A 71 1.48 4.41 11.68
N HIS A 72 1.20 4.54 10.39
CA HIS A 72 0.89 5.82 9.75
C HIS A 72 -0.37 6.46 10.37
N VAL A 73 -1.46 5.69 10.51
CA VAL A 73 -2.70 6.13 11.19
C VAL A 73 -2.41 6.54 12.63
N LYS A 74 -1.74 5.70 13.42
CA LYS A 74 -1.40 6.04 14.82
C LYS A 74 -0.57 7.32 14.94
N ASN A 75 0.45 7.48 14.10
CA ASN A 75 1.27 8.68 14.10
C ASN A 75 0.49 9.93 13.69
N SER A 76 -0.45 9.80 12.74
CA SER A 76 -1.34 10.90 12.36
C SER A 76 -2.30 11.31 13.49
N LEU A 77 -2.78 10.34 14.30
CA LEU A 77 -3.63 10.60 15.47
C LEU A 77 -2.84 11.31 16.56
N VAL A 78 -1.65 10.81 16.91
CA VAL A 78 -0.76 11.44 17.92
C VAL A 78 -0.43 12.89 17.54
N ARG A 79 -0.19 13.17 16.25
CA ARG A 79 0.05 14.55 15.79
C ARG A 79 -1.16 15.46 15.93
N LYS A 80 -2.39 14.95 15.84
CA LYS A 80 -3.60 15.76 16.08
C LYS A 80 -3.79 16.11 17.55
N ASP A 81 -3.36 15.24 18.46
CA ASP A 81 -3.50 15.45 19.91
C ASP A 81 -2.52 16.49 20.49
N ILE A 82 -1.46 16.86 19.77
CA ILE A 82 -0.43 17.82 20.25
C ILE A 82 -0.80 19.28 19.93
N TYR A 83 -1.77 19.52 19.04
CA TYR A 83 -2.20 20.87 18.63
C TYR A 83 -3.50 21.34 19.30
N HIS A 84 -3.86 20.80 20.47
CA HIS A 84 -4.99 21.27 21.27
C HIS A 84 -4.56 21.89 22.59
#